data_AF-K7N8B7-F1
#
_entry.id   AF-K7N8B7-F1
#
_cell.length_a   1.000
_cell.length_b   1.000
_cell.length_c   1.000
_cell.angle_alpha   90.00
_cell.angle_beta   90.00
_cell.angle_gamma   90.00
#
_symmetry.space_group_name_H-M   'P 1'
#
loop_
_entity.id
_entity.type
_entity.pdbx_description
1 polymer ?
#
loop_
_entity_poly.entity_id
_entity_poly.type
_entity_poly.pdbx_seq_one_letter_code
_entity_poly.pdbx_strand_id
1 'polypeptide(L)'
;SSRDCSPNKRFLLLARATGNPSFAKAVKLFIGTTKVEILPVTDASAPIVRVDGTKVDVTPERPYSHTSHDAELFEVRTENKWFELVSKPYGISLDFNGNVLFVQTAPFYRGKLCGLCGDYNLDRSTDLSGPDGHLYNNTLEFASSYVVHSPDCHA
;
A
#
# COMPACT_ATOMS: atom_id res chain seq x y z
N SER A 1 -2.05 1.25 -8.65
CA SER A 1 -1.39 0.27 -7.76
C SER A 1 0.12 0.53 -7.72
N SER A 2 0.86 -0.06 -6.77
CA SER A 2 2.34 -0.09 -6.74
C SER A 2 2.82 -1.43 -6.20
N ARG A 3 3.87 -2.05 -6.76
CA ARG A 3 4.33 -3.40 -6.37
C ARG A 3 5.80 -3.65 -6.68
N ASP A 4 6.35 -4.70 -6.08
CA ASP A 4 7.61 -5.30 -6.50
C ASP A 4 7.40 -6.10 -7.80
N CYS A 5 7.99 -5.61 -8.89
CA CYS A 5 7.99 -6.25 -10.21
C CYS A 5 9.23 -7.12 -10.45
N SER A 6 10.12 -7.28 -9.45
CA SER A 6 11.20 -8.25 -9.53
C SER A 6 10.68 -9.69 -9.56
N PRO A 7 11.53 -10.68 -9.91
CA PRO A 7 11.15 -12.10 -9.85
C PRO A 7 10.61 -12.56 -8.49
N ASN A 8 10.97 -11.85 -7.41
CA ASN A 8 10.59 -12.23 -6.04
C ASN A 8 9.16 -11.80 -5.66
N LYS A 9 8.58 -10.79 -6.33
CA LYS A 9 7.19 -10.30 -6.09
C LYS A 9 6.86 -10.11 -4.61
N ARG A 10 7.73 -9.42 -3.89
CA ARG A 10 7.73 -9.33 -2.42
C ARG A 10 6.51 -8.63 -1.83
N PHE A 11 5.95 -7.64 -2.53
CA PHE A 11 4.77 -6.92 -2.05
C PHE A 11 3.88 -6.38 -3.18
N LEU A 12 2.61 -6.14 -2.85
CA LEU A 12 1.65 -5.40 -3.67
C LEU A 12 0.88 -4.41 -2.79
N LEU A 13 0.92 -3.14 -3.16
CA LEU A 13 0.18 -2.05 -2.54
C LEU A 13 -0.95 -1.57 -3.47
N LEU A 14 -2.17 -1.64 -2.94
CA LEU A 14 -3.38 -1.13 -3.57
C LEU A 14 -3.94 -0.01 -2.71
N ALA A 15 -4.22 1.12 -3.34
CA ALA A 15 -5.02 2.19 -2.76
C ALA A 15 -6.27 2.37 -3.62
N ARG A 16 -7.41 2.59 -2.96
CA ARG A 16 -8.66 2.94 -3.64
C ARG A 16 -9.28 4.17 -3.01
N ALA A 17 -10.01 4.95 -3.82
CA ALA A 17 -10.91 5.96 -3.30
C ALA A 17 -12.07 5.30 -2.54
N THR A 18 -12.59 6.00 -1.54
CA THR A 18 -13.79 5.61 -0.80
C THR A 18 -14.86 6.69 -1.01
N GLY A 19 -16.12 6.39 -0.68
CA GLY A 19 -17.19 7.40 -0.61
C GLY A 19 -17.20 8.20 0.71
N ASN A 20 -16.23 7.96 1.60
CA ASN A 20 -16.22 8.56 2.94
C ASN A 20 -15.47 9.91 2.91
N PRO A 21 -16.13 11.03 3.24
CA PRO A 21 -15.53 12.36 3.13
C PRO A 21 -14.42 12.61 4.16
N SER A 22 -14.44 11.91 5.29
CA SER A 22 -13.42 12.04 6.35
C SER A 22 -12.18 11.19 6.06
N PHE A 23 -12.35 10.10 5.30
CA PHE A 23 -11.33 9.10 5.00
C PHE A 23 -11.42 8.67 3.54
N ALA A 24 -10.97 9.53 2.63
CA ALA A 24 -11.17 9.41 1.19
C ALA A 24 -10.45 8.21 0.55
N LYS A 25 -9.57 7.52 1.29
CA LYS A 25 -8.78 6.41 0.78
C LYS A 25 -8.87 5.19 1.70
N ALA A 26 -8.66 4.03 1.08
CA ALA A 26 -8.47 2.75 1.74
C ALA A 26 -7.22 2.10 1.17
N VAL A 27 -6.45 1.42 2.03
CA VAL A 27 -5.18 0.80 1.65
C VAL A 27 -5.23 -0.70 1.90
N LYS A 28 -4.68 -1.46 0.95
CA LYS A 28 -4.46 -2.90 1.05
C LYS A 28 -3.03 -3.19 0.64
N LEU A 29 -2.27 -3.80 1.54
CA LEU A 29 -0.90 -4.24 1.33
C LEU A 29 -0.85 -5.77 1.42
N PHE A 30 -0.19 -6.40 0.44
CA PHE A 30 0.20 -7.80 0.51
C PHE A 30 1.70 -7.85 0.75
N ILE A 31 2.13 -8.58 1.78
CA ILE A 31 3.53 -8.89 2.09
C ILE A 31 3.67 -10.41 2.10
N GLY A 32 4.37 -10.97 1.11
CA GLY A 32 4.33 -12.41 0.88
C GLY A 32 2.88 -12.88 0.67
N THR A 33 2.38 -13.75 1.57
CA THR A 33 1.00 -14.25 1.55
C THR A 33 0.05 -13.48 2.48
N THR A 34 0.58 -12.62 3.36
CA THR A 34 -0.22 -11.91 4.37
C THR A 34 -0.84 -10.66 3.77
N LYS A 35 -2.13 -10.47 4.02
CA LYS A 35 -2.89 -9.31 3.58
C LYS A 35 -3.17 -8.38 4.76
N VAL A 36 -2.74 -7.14 4.66
CA VAL A 36 -3.02 -6.07 5.62
C VAL A 36 -3.92 -5.02 4.97
N GLU A 37 -4.99 -4.64 5.64
CA GLU A 37 -5.96 -3.65 5.16
C GLU A 37 -6.13 -2.55 6.21
N ILE A 38 -6.03 -1.29 5.78
CA ILE A 38 -6.39 -0.12 6.61
C ILE A 38 -7.57 0.56 5.93
N LEU A 39 -8.76 0.39 6.52
CA LEU A 39 -10.04 0.72 5.90
C LEU A 39 -10.88 1.62 6.82
N PRO A 40 -11.57 2.64 6.27
CA PRO A 40 -12.64 3.29 7.02
C PRO A 40 -13.83 2.33 7.19
N VAL A 41 -14.44 2.31 8.38
CA VAL A 41 -15.62 1.47 8.66
C VAL A 41 -16.90 2.27 8.44
N THR A 42 -16.94 3.49 8.95
CA THR A 42 -18.05 4.45 8.80
C THR A 42 -17.51 5.87 8.62
N ASP A 43 -18.37 6.80 8.22
CA ASP A 43 -18.04 8.21 7.95
C ASP A 43 -17.40 8.96 9.14
N ALA A 44 -17.64 8.46 10.36
CA ALA A 44 -17.16 9.07 11.60
C ALA A 44 -16.13 8.22 12.36
N SER A 45 -15.91 6.95 11.99
CA SER A 45 -14.99 6.06 12.71
C SER A 45 -13.55 6.21 12.21
N ALA A 46 -12.57 6.20 13.12
CA ALA A 46 -11.18 6.01 12.74
C ALA A 46 -10.99 4.74 11.88
N PRO A 47 -10.02 4.72 10.95
CA PRO A 47 -9.72 3.53 10.16
C PRO A 47 -9.41 2.34 11.05
N ILE A 48 -9.86 1.15 10.64
CA ILE A 48 -9.49 -0.10 11.29
C ILE A 48 -8.37 -0.78 10.52
N VAL A 49 -7.53 -1.50 11.26
CA VAL A 49 -6.52 -2.40 10.69
C VAL A 49 -7.09 -3.82 10.69
N ARG A 50 -6.97 -4.51 9.57
CA ARG A 50 -7.26 -5.94 9.43
C ARG A 50 -6.04 -6.67 8.92
N VAL A 51 -5.77 -7.85 9.47
CA VAL A 51 -4.74 -8.78 9.01
C VAL A 51 -5.43 -10.10 8.66
N ASP A 52 -5.29 -10.51 7.41
CA ASP A 52 -5.96 -11.68 6.83
C ASP A 52 -7.48 -11.72 7.11
N GLY A 53 -8.09 -10.53 7.04
CA GLY A 53 -9.53 -10.34 7.29
C GLY A 53 -9.92 -10.15 8.76
N THR A 54 -9.03 -10.50 9.71
CA THR A 54 -9.27 -10.35 11.15
C THR A 54 -8.97 -8.91 11.58
N LYS A 55 -9.90 -8.27 12.28
CA LYS A 55 -9.65 -6.94 12.87
C LYS A 55 -8.61 -7.08 13.99
N VAL A 56 -7.59 -6.24 13.96
CA VAL A 56 -6.56 -6.16 15.01
C VAL A 56 -6.69 -4.84 15.76
N ASP A 57 -6.36 -4.87 17.04
CA ASP A 57 -6.37 -3.69 17.89
C ASP A 57 -4.99 -3.03 17.85
N VAL A 58 -4.96 -1.73 17.55
CA VAL A 58 -3.74 -0.92 17.47
C VAL A 58 -4.03 0.39 18.19
N THR A 59 -3.32 0.63 19.29
CA THR A 59 -3.39 1.89 20.04
C THR A 59 -1.98 2.46 20.21
N PRO A 60 -1.83 3.76 20.58
CA PRO A 60 -0.51 4.33 20.83
C PRO A 60 0.30 3.56 21.89
N GLU A 61 -0.38 2.98 22.87
CA GLU A 61 0.22 2.19 23.95
C GLU A 61 0.45 0.73 23.56
N ARG A 62 -0.23 0.26 22.51
CA ARG A 62 -0.21 -1.13 22.07
C ARG A 62 -0.05 -1.23 20.55
N PRO A 63 1.20 -1.13 20.05
CA PRO A 63 1.54 -1.52 18.69
C PRO A 63 1.16 -2.97 18.41
N TYR A 64 0.88 -3.28 17.15
CA TYR A 64 0.59 -4.63 16.70
C TYR A 64 1.75 -5.18 15.88
N SER A 65 2.40 -6.23 16.35
CA SER A 65 3.38 -7.00 15.57
C SER A 65 2.74 -8.28 15.03
N HIS A 66 3.00 -8.57 13.76
CA HIS A 66 2.64 -9.83 13.13
C HIS A 66 3.89 -10.66 12.88
N THR A 67 3.87 -11.92 13.27
CA THR A 67 4.99 -12.86 13.06
C THR A 67 4.64 -13.89 12.01
N SER A 68 5.63 -14.31 11.23
CA SER A 68 5.55 -15.42 10.29
C SER A 68 6.85 -16.22 10.37
N HIS A 69 6.75 -17.55 10.44
CA HIS A 69 7.90 -18.46 10.63
C HIS A 69 8.82 -18.03 11.79
N ASP A 70 8.24 -17.69 12.94
CA ASP A 70 8.93 -17.27 14.17
C ASP A 70 9.76 -15.97 14.05
N ALA A 71 9.56 -15.18 13.00
CA ALA A 71 10.15 -13.86 12.83
C ALA A 71 9.07 -12.78 12.64
N GLU A 72 9.34 -11.55 13.09
CA GLU A 72 8.45 -10.41 12.83
C GLU A 72 8.37 -10.13 11.32
N LEU A 73 7.16 -10.24 10.76
CA LEU A 73 6.88 -9.91 9.37
C LEU A 73 6.70 -8.39 9.21
N PHE A 74 5.89 -7.78 10.08
CA PHE A 74 5.66 -6.35 10.13
C PHE A 74 5.16 -5.92 11.51
N GLU A 75 5.28 -4.62 11.77
CA GLU A 75 4.68 -3.93 12.92
C GLU A 75 3.76 -2.81 12.41
N VAL A 76 2.67 -2.57 13.14
CA VAL A 76 1.76 -1.44 12.93
C VAL A 76 1.71 -0.61 14.21
N ARG A 77 1.96 0.69 14.07
CA ARG A 77 1.87 1.69 15.13
C ARG A 77 0.82 2.72 14.77
N THR A 78 0.30 3.42 15.79
CA THR A 78 -0.56 4.56 15.55
C THR A 78 -0.26 5.71 16.50
N GLU A 79 -0.22 6.91 15.96
CA GLU A 79 -0.01 8.14 16.71
C GLU A 79 -0.69 9.30 15.96
N ASN A 80 -1.37 10.21 16.67
CA ASN A 80 -1.99 11.40 16.06
C ASN A 80 -2.84 11.11 14.80
N LYS A 81 -3.59 9.99 14.80
CA LYS A 81 -4.42 9.48 13.68
C LYS A 81 -3.64 8.99 12.44
N TRP A 82 -2.32 8.90 12.53
CA TRP A 82 -1.50 8.21 11.55
C TRP A 82 -1.36 6.74 11.92
N PHE A 83 -1.33 5.89 10.91
CA PHE A 83 -0.92 4.50 11.00
C PHE A 83 0.41 4.37 10.29
N GLU A 84 1.43 3.94 11.02
CA GLU A 84 2.73 3.55 10.48
C GLU A 84 2.75 2.03 10.39
N LEU A 85 2.99 1.48 9.20
CA LEU A 85 3.25 0.06 8.99
C LEU A 85 4.68 -0.11 8.52
N VAL A 86 5.47 -0.92 9.22
CA VAL A 86 6.88 -1.18 8.87
C VAL A 86 7.11 -2.67 8.72
N SER A 87 7.59 -3.09 7.55
CA SER A 87 8.15 -4.43 7.34
C SER A 87 9.63 -4.30 7.03
N LYS A 88 10.47 -4.45 8.05
CA LYS A 88 11.94 -4.42 7.91
C LYS A 88 12.46 -5.54 7.01
N PRO A 89 12.02 -6.81 7.12
CA PRO A 89 12.52 -7.88 6.26
C PRO A 89 12.21 -7.67 4.77
N TYR A 90 11.09 -7.01 4.48
CA TYR A 90 10.66 -6.69 3.12
C TYR A 90 11.10 -5.30 2.67
N GLY A 91 11.69 -4.49 3.57
CA GLY A 91 12.16 -3.14 3.27
C GLY A 91 11.07 -2.21 2.76
N ILE A 92 9.89 -2.23 3.38
CA ILE A 92 8.77 -1.33 3.04
C ILE A 92 8.21 -0.68 4.31
N SER A 93 7.88 0.61 4.23
CA SER A 93 7.10 1.32 5.24
C SER A 93 6.00 2.16 4.60
N LEU A 94 4.89 2.31 5.32
CA LEU A 94 3.73 3.10 4.94
C LEU A 94 3.33 4.02 6.09
N ASP A 95 3.05 5.28 5.77
CA ASP A 95 2.39 6.21 6.69
C ASP A 95 1.03 6.61 6.10
N PHE A 96 -0.04 6.38 6.85
CA PHE A 96 -1.39 6.58 6.35
C PHE A 96 -2.32 7.20 7.39
N ASN A 97 -3.05 8.25 7.01
CA ASN A 97 -4.04 8.91 7.88
C ASN A 97 -5.48 8.83 7.35
N GLY A 98 -5.73 7.97 6.35
CA GLY A 98 -7.03 7.88 5.67
C GLY A 98 -7.18 8.75 4.42
N ASN A 99 -6.33 9.76 4.24
CA ASN A 99 -6.39 10.71 3.11
C ASN A 99 -5.06 10.78 2.36
N VAL A 100 -3.96 10.80 3.10
CA VAL A 100 -2.59 10.84 2.61
C VAL A 100 -1.94 9.50 2.89
N LEU A 101 -1.21 8.98 1.89
CA LEU A 101 -0.42 7.76 1.96
C LEU A 101 1.00 8.09 1.52
N PHE A 102 1.96 7.90 2.42
CA PHE A 102 3.39 7.88 2.08
C PHE A 102 3.87 6.44 2.02
N VAL A 103 4.77 6.18 1.07
CA VAL A 103 5.34 4.85 0.83
C VAL A 103 6.85 5.01 0.71
N GLN A 104 7.60 4.23 1.47
CA GLN A 104 9.04 4.16 1.34
C GLN A 104 9.46 2.70 1.14
N THR A 105 10.48 2.52 0.31
CA THR A 105 11.05 1.21 0.00
C THR A 105 12.56 1.25 0.14
N ALA A 106 13.16 0.14 0.54
CA ALA A 106 14.59 0.02 0.66
C ALA A 106 15.30 0.17 -0.70
N PRO A 107 16.55 0.65 -0.73
CA PRO A 107 17.30 0.90 -1.97
C PRO A 107 17.46 -0.32 -2.89
N PHE A 108 17.35 -1.55 -2.37
CA PHE A 108 17.45 -2.76 -3.20
C PHE A 108 16.29 -2.95 -4.18
N TYR A 109 15.22 -2.15 -4.07
CA TYR A 109 14.11 -2.08 -5.04
C TYR A 109 14.34 -1.11 -6.19
N ARG A 110 15.48 -0.40 -6.25
CA ARG A 110 15.80 0.52 -7.34
C ARG A 110 15.68 -0.17 -8.71
N GLY A 111 14.84 0.36 -9.60
CA GLY A 111 14.56 -0.21 -10.92
C GLY A 111 13.79 -1.52 -10.91
N LYS A 112 13.16 -1.90 -9.79
CA LYS A 112 12.42 -3.16 -9.61
C LYS A 112 10.96 -2.95 -9.23
N LEU A 113 10.55 -1.70 -9.03
CA LEU A 113 9.15 -1.37 -8.76
C LEU A 113 8.40 -1.21 -10.07
N CYS A 114 7.08 -1.21 -9.98
CA CYS A 114 6.19 -0.80 -11.05
C CYS A 114 4.89 -0.32 -10.43
N GLY A 115 4.23 0.65 -11.06
CA GLY A 115 3.04 1.28 -10.50
C GLY A 115 3.02 2.78 -10.67
N LEU A 116 2.05 3.40 -9.99
CA LEU A 116 1.87 4.85 -9.96
C LEU A 116 3.05 5.60 -9.31
N CYS A 117 3.94 4.89 -8.60
CA CYS A 117 5.14 5.45 -7.98
C CYS A 117 6.39 5.30 -8.86
N GLY A 118 6.24 4.86 -10.12
CA GLY A 118 7.35 4.59 -11.03
C GLY A 118 8.11 3.31 -10.69
N ASP A 119 9.28 3.14 -11.31
CA ASP A 119 10.15 1.97 -11.13
C ASP A 119 11.28 2.19 -10.12
N TYR A 120 11.39 3.41 -9.58
CA TYR A 120 12.42 3.86 -8.65
C TYR A 120 13.85 3.79 -9.24
N ASN A 121 14.05 4.02 -10.54
CA ASN A 121 15.39 4.01 -11.16
C ASN A 121 16.17 5.35 -11.03
N LEU A 122 15.52 6.41 -10.53
CA LEU A 122 15.98 7.82 -10.42
C LEU A 122 15.93 8.64 -11.72
N ASP A 123 15.40 8.08 -12.80
CA ASP A 123 15.08 8.76 -14.04
C ASP A 123 13.60 9.12 -14.11
N ARG A 124 13.32 10.40 -13.86
CA ARG A 124 11.95 10.92 -13.87
C ARG A 124 11.33 10.97 -15.28
N SER A 125 12.13 10.86 -16.34
CA SER A 125 11.63 10.96 -17.72
C SER A 125 10.79 9.75 -18.14
N THR A 126 10.92 8.63 -17.42
CA THR A 126 10.23 7.36 -17.71
C THR A 126 9.24 6.95 -16.61
N ASP A 127 8.99 7.79 -15.60
CA ASP A 127 8.10 7.47 -14.48
C ASP A 127 6.64 7.21 -14.91
N LEU A 128 6.22 7.75 -16.06
CA LEU A 128 4.88 7.55 -16.62
C LEU A 128 4.79 6.31 -17.54
N SER A 129 5.58 5.28 -17.26
CA SER A 129 5.54 4.00 -17.99
C SER A 129 4.46 3.08 -17.44
N GLY A 130 3.54 2.63 -18.29
CA GLY A 130 2.47 1.69 -17.97
C GLY A 130 2.96 0.25 -17.74
N PRO A 131 2.06 -0.66 -17.33
CA PRO A 131 2.37 -2.08 -17.13
C PRO A 131 2.87 -2.82 -18.39
N ASP A 132 2.53 -2.30 -19.57
CA ASP A 132 2.93 -2.81 -20.90
C ASP A 132 4.22 -2.16 -21.42
N GLY A 133 4.83 -1.26 -20.64
CA GLY A 133 6.00 -0.48 -21.04
C GLY A 133 5.67 0.74 -21.91
N HIS A 134 4.38 1.06 -22.12
CA HIS A 134 3.99 2.27 -22.84
C HIS A 134 4.30 3.52 -22.02
N LEU A 135 5.05 4.46 -22.58
CA LEU A 135 5.32 5.76 -21.96
C LEU A 135 4.17 6.73 -22.29
N TYR A 136 3.43 7.14 -21.27
CA TYR A 136 2.31 8.05 -21.40
C TYR A 136 2.74 9.52 -21.30
N ASN A 137 2.14 10.37 -22.13
CA ASN A 137 2.27 11.82 -22.03
C ASN A 137 1.16 12.47 -21.19
N ASN A 138 0.13 11.70 -20.82
CA ASN A 138 -1.01 12.15 -20.03
C ASN A 138 -1.08 11.39 -18.70
N THR A 139 -1.05 12.11 -17.58
CA THR A 139 -1.06 11.52 -16.23
C THR A 139 -2.34 10.75 -15.92
N LEU A 140 -3.48 11.13 -16.47
CA LEU A 140 -4.76 10.45 -16.24
C LEU A 140 -4.83 9.12 -16.99
N GLU A 141 -4.37 9.08 -18.24
CA GLU A 141 -4.27 7.84 -19.01
C GLU A 141 -3.28 6.87 -18.36
N PHE A 142 -2.11 7.38 -17.96
CA PHE A 142 -1.15 6.63 -17.15
C PHE A 142 -1.78 6.05 -15.88
N ALA A 143 -2.47 6.89 -15.11
CA ALA A 143 -3.08 6.45 -13.85
C ALA A 143 -4.14 5.35 -14.09
N SER A 144 -4.90 5.48 -15.19
CA SER A 144 -5.93 4.52 -15.60
C SER A 144 -5.33 3.17 -15.98
N SER A 145 -4.13 3.14 -16.57
CA SER A 145 -3.42 1.88 -16.92
C SER A 145 -3.09 0.99 -15.71
N TYR A 146 -3.05 1.56 -14.51
CA TYR A 146 -2.73 0.85 -13.26
C TYR A 146 -3.97 0.52 -12.39
N VAL A 147 -5.17 0.69 -12.93
CA VAL A 147 -6.41 0.26 -12.28
C VAL A 147 -6.44 -1.27 -12.23
N VAL A 148 -6.69 -1.80 -11.03
CA VAL A 148 -6.86 -3.25 -10.83
C VAL A 148 -8.35 -3.53 -10.71
N HIS A 149 -8.90 -4.27 -11.67
CA HIS A 149 -10.28 -4.73 -11.60
C HIS A 149 -10.41 -5.83 -10.55
N SER A 150 -11.29 -5.64 -9.56
CA SER A 150 -11.70 -6.70 -8.66
C SER A 150 -12.87 -7.45 -9.29
N PRO A 151 -12.91 -8.79 -9.26
CA PRO A 151 -14.09 -9.56 -9.68
C PRO A 151 -15.36 -9.13 -8.92
N ASP A 152 -15.20 -8.63 -7.70
CA ASP A 152 -16.30 -8.18 -6.83
C ASP A 152 -16.80 -6.75 -7.10
N CYS A 153 -16.35 -6.10 -8.18
CA CYS A 153 -16.86 -4.80 -8.60
C CYS A 153 -18.00 -5.01 -9.62
N HIS A 154 -19.18 -5.37 -9.14
CA HIS A 154 -20.41 -5.16 -9.91
C HIS A 154 -20.84 -3.71 -9.70
N ALA A 155 -20.98 -2.99 -10.82
CA ALA A 155 -21.52 -1.63 -10.87
C ALA A 155 -23.01 -1.59 -10.49
#